data_AF-A0A1R1B0B4-F1
#
_entry.id   AF-A0A1R1B0B4-F1
#
_cell.length_a   1.000
_cell.length_b   1.000
_cell.length_c   1.000
_cell.angle_alpha   90.00
_cell.angle_beta   90.00
_cell.angle_gamma   90.00
#
_symmetry.space_group_name_H-M   'P 1'
#
loop_
_entity.id
_entity.type
_entity.pdbx_description
1 polymer ?
#
loop_
_entity_poly.entity_id
_entity_poly.type
_entity_poly.pdbx_seq_one_letter_code
_entity_poly.pdbx_strand_id
1 'polypeptide(L)'
;MSDYNKGMDRTAFIVHRRGLPHVKAKLAGEEKVTVAFLGGSITEGAGASAADKTSWRALTAHYLRERFGNSRIRSINAGVGGTDSSLGAHRLREHVLSVGNIDLLFVEFSVNDGSDREESIRGMEGIVRQCRRLSPGTDLCFIYTGSERNLTRIRPYPIAVHEEVAEHYGIPSVDFAAGIYGMLHNGEVAWSLLAADGYHPNDEGHEIYAGFLQGYLKELLSTKAESLMLDHCGHLPAEPLLAGNYEYAEMLPYELADYTGDFHIRELPLGSKLMNWRYATDHRYSDHPNTSFTFTVEGQSGGLLLLCGPDTGIFEYSMNGGSIVRVNPFDEWCLNAYRPVSVHFPRLQVRGPISIMVRNSGLKDKRSQGTGMRVLKLLAN
;
A
#
# COMPACT_ATOMS: atom_id res chain seq x y z
N MET A 1 -10.75 -0.03 -28.19
CA MET A 1 -9.37 0.52 -28.03
C MET A 1 -9.56 1.97 -27.66
N SER A 2 -9.22 2.37 -26.44
CA SER A 2 -9.37 3.77 -26.06
C SER A 2 -8.29 4.61 -26.76
N ASP A 3 -8.71 5.73 -27.35
CA ASP A 3 -7.89 6.62 -28.18
C ASP A 3 -6.92 7.49 -27.35
N TYR A 4 -6.87 7.33 -26.02
CA TYR A 4 -6.06 8.14 -25.09
C TYR A 4 -4.54 8.03 -25.26
N ASN A 5 -4.06 7.24 -26.22
CA ASN A 5 -2.64 6.97 -26.46
C ASN A 5 -2.08 7.64 -27.74
N LYS A 6 -2.88 8.43 -28.48
CA LYS A 6 -2.43 9.13 -29.70
C LYS A 6 -1.93 10.54 -29.37
N GLY A 7 -0.63 10.79 -29.57
CA GLY A 7 -0.07 12.16 -29.63
C GLY A 7 0.77 12.60 -28.42
N MET A 8 0.76 11.89 -27.29
CA MET A 8 1.66 12.20 -26.16
C MET A 8 3.05 11.55 -26.33
N ASP A 9 4.10 12.27 -25.95
CA ASP A 9 5.45 11.71 -25.83
C ASP A 9 5.46 10.64 -24.71
N ARG A 10 5.45 9.38 -25.14
CA ARG A 10 5.32 8.21 -24.25
C ARG A 10 6.51 7.99 -23.34
N THR A 11 7.64 8.61 -23.66
CA THR A 11 8.87 8.47 -22.87
C THR A 11 8.80 9.22 -21.54
N ALA A 12 7.84 10.14 -21.38
CA ALA A 12 7.67 10.93 -20.15
C ALA A 12 6.95 10.18 -19.01
N PHE A 13 6.22 9.09 -19.30
CA PHE A 13 5.34 8.43 -18.32
C PHE A 13 5.51 6.90 -18.19
N ILE A 14 6.31 6.25 -19.04
CA ILE A 14 6.65 4.82 -18.91
C ILE A 14 8.16 4.67 -18.75
N VAL A 15 8.58 3.90 -17.74
CA VAL A 15 9.99 3.52 -17.59
C VAL A 15 10.11 2.01 -17.49
N HIS A 16 10.64 1.37 -18.55
CA HIS A 16 10.67 -0.09 -18.66
C HIS A 16 11.65 -0.78 -17.70
N ARG A 17 12.81 -0.15 -17.41
CA ARG A 17 13.91 -0.75 -16.63
C ARG A 17 14.15 -2.22 -16.98
N ARG A 18 14.14 -3.12 -15.99
CA ARG A 18 14.33 -4.56 -16.18
C ARG A 18 13.04 -5.30 -16.58
N GLY A 19 11.92 -4.59 -16.78
CA GLY A 19 10.67 -5.18 -17.25
C GLY A 19 10.04 -6.18 -16.28
N LEU A 20 9.27 -7.12 -16.84
CA LEU A 20 8.54 -8.17 -16.11
C LEU A 20 8.90 -9.56 -16.70
N PRO A 21 10.15 -10.03 -16.53
CA PRO A 21 10.64 -11.23 -17.21
C PRO A 21 9.94 -12.52 -16.78
N HIS A 22 9.62 -12.70 -15.49
CA HIS A 22 8.98 -13.92 -14.99
C HIS A 22 7.55 -14.04 -15.52
N VAL A 23 6.77 -12.96 -15.42
CA VAL A 23 5.39 -12.92 -15.92
C VAL A 23 5.36 -13.11 -17.43
N LYS A 24 6.29 -12.47 -18.16
CA LYS A 24 6.40 -12.64 -19.61
C LYS A 24 6.68 -14.10 -19.99
N ALA A 25 7.60 -14.77 -19.28
CA ALA A 25 7.90 -16.18 -19.50
C ALA A 25 6.68 -17.08 -19.22
N LYS A 26 6.02 -16.90 -18.07
CA LYS A 26 4.82 -17.69 -17.71
C LYS A 26 3.66 -17.48 -18.68
N LEU A 27 3.42 -16.24 -19.12
CA LEU A 27 2.37 -15.95 -20.10
C LEU A 27 2.66 -16.61 -21.45
N ALA A 28 3.92 -16.61 -21.89
CA ALA A 28 4.36 -17.27 -23.13
C ALA A 28 4.31 -18.81 -23.04
N GLY A 29 4.55 -19.37 -21.86
CA GLY A 29 4.41 -20.81 -21.57
C GLY A 29 2.97 -21.27 -21.29
N GLU A 30 1.98 -20.40 -21.51
CA GLU A 30 0.56 -20.68 -21.25
C GLU A 30 0.21 -21.00 -19.78
N GLU A 31 1.06 -20.61 -18.83
CA GLU A 31 0.85 -20.90 -17.41
C GLU A 31 -0.19 -19.98 -16.76
N LYS A 32 -0.62 -20.37 -15.54
CA LYS A 32 -1.45 -19.52 -14.68
C LYS A 32 -0.60 -18.41 -14.07
N VAL A 33 -1.18 -17.21 -14.03
CA VAL A 33 -0.56 -15.98 -13.51
C VAL A 33 -1.47 -15.36 -12.47
N THR A 34 -0.91 -15.10 -11.29
CA THR A 34 -1.56 -14.37 -10.20
C THR A 34 -1.00 -12.94 -10.14
N VAL A 35 -1.89 -11.97 -10.31
CA VAL A 35 -1.59 -10.53 -10.27
C VAL A 35 -2.16 -9.93 -9.00
N ALA A 36 -1.33 -9.30 -8.19
CA ALA A 36 -1.73 -8.58 -6.99
C ALA A 36 -1.55 -7.07 -7.16
N PHE A 37 -2.38 -6.32 -6.45
CA PHE A 37 -2.38 -4.86 -6.46
C PHE A 37 -2.36 -4.37 -5.01
N LEU A 38 -1.24 -3.77 -4.62
CA LEU A 38 -1.00 -3.25 -3.28
C LEU A 38 -0.96 -1.72 -3.34
N GLY A 39 -1.86 -1.06 -2.63
CA GLY A 39 -1.89 0.40 -2.61
C GLY A 39 -2.94 1.00 -1.70
N GLY A 40 -3.21 2.29 -1.91
CA GLY A 40 -4.21 3.07 -1.19
C GLY A 40 -5.64 2.92 -1.72
N SER A 41 -6.45 3.97 -1.54
CA SER A 41 -7.89 3.98 -1.86
C SER A 41 -8.17 3.91 -3.36
N ILE A 42 -7.33 4.54 -4.19
CA ILE A 42 -7.47 4.48 -5.66
C ILE A 42 -7.23 3.04 -6.14
N THR A 43 -6.25 2.34 -5.58
CA THR A 43 -6.01 0.91 -5.82
C THR A 43 -7.15 0.02 -5.31
N GLU A 44 -7.72 0.35 -4.14
CA GLU A 44 -8.90 -0.34 -3.60
C GLU A 44 -10.10 -0.25 -4.56
N GLY A 45 -10.23 0.89 -5.24
CA GLY A 45 -11.24 1.17 -6.26
C GLY A 45 -12.16 2.34 -5.93
N ALA A 46 -11.75 3.22 -5.00
CA ALA A 46 -12.52 4.41 -4.65
C ALA A 46 -12.78 5.31 -5.88
N GLY A 47 -13.96 5.92 -5.90
CA GLY A 47 -14.46 6.75 -7.01
C GLY A 47 -15.09 5.97 -8.17
N ALA A 48 -14.72 4.71 -8.37
CA ALA A 48 -15.37 3.84 -9.35
C ALA A 48 -16.82 3.48 -8.94
N SER A 49 -17.74 3.45 -9.90
CA SER A 49 -19.14 3.05 -9.64
C SER A 49 -19.28 1.59 -9.20
N ALA A 50 -18.34 0.74 -9.64
CA ALA A 50 -18.20 -0.64 -9.20
C ALA A 50 -16.72 -1.00 -9.07
N ALA A 51 -16.17 -0.92 -7.85
CA ALA A 51 -14.74 -1.12 -7.57
C ALA A 51 -14.14 -2.39 -8.18
N ASP A 52 -14.87 -3.50 -8.26
CA ASP A 52 -14.40 -4.77 -8.84
C ASP A 52 -14.65 -4.92 -10.35
N LYS A 53 -15.15 -3.88 -11.02
CA LYS A 53 -15.44 -3.88 -12.46
C LYS A 53 -14.85 -2.69 -13.20
N THR A 54 -14.98 -1.49 -12.65
CA THR A 54 -14.64 -0.24 -13.34
C THR A 54 -13.40 0.46 -12.77
N SER A 55 -12.78 -0.07 -11.70
CA SER A 55 -11.48 0.45 -11.25
C SER A 55 -10.35 0.11 -12.23
N TRP A 56 -9.29 0.92 -12.25
CA TRP A 56 -8.12 0.70 -13.12
C TRP A 56 -7.53 -0.71 -12.95
N ARG A 57 -7.53 -1.20 -11.71
CA ARG A 57 -7.14 -2.56 -11.33
C ARG A 57 -8.03 -3.60 -11.98
N ALA A 58 -9.35 -3.46 -11.84
CA ALA A 58 -10.32 -4.41 -12.37
C ALA A 58 -10.26 -4.45 -13.90
N LEU A 59 -10.17 -3.28 -14.54
CA LEU A 59 -10.01 -3.14 -15.99
C LEU A 59 -8.68 -3.74 -16.49
N THR A 60 -7.59 -3.57 -15.75
CA THR A 60 -6.29 -4.22 -16.07
C THR A 60 -6.38 -5.74 -15.98
N ALA A 61 -7.01 -6.26 -14.92
CA ALA A 61 -7.21 -7.70 -14.77
C ALA A 61 -8.14 -8.27 -15.87
N HIS A 62 -9.16 -7.52 -16.27
CA HIS A 62 -10.04 -7.88 -17.38
C HIS A 62 -9.25 -7.95 -18.70
N TYR A 63 -8.46 -6.91 -19.01
CA TYR A 63 -7.59 -6.90 -20.19
C TYR A 63 -6.67 -8.13 -20.27
N LEU A 64 -6.02 -8.50 -19.16
CA LEU A 64 -5.17 -9.68 -19.10
C LEU A 64 -5.97 -10.98 -19.35
N ARG A 65 -7.19 -11.09 -18.82
CA ARG A 65 -8.08 -12.24 -19.07
C ARG A 65 -8.55 -12.32 -20.51
N GLU A 66 -8.87 -11.19 -21.14
CA GLU A 66 -9.23 -11.17 -22.56
C GLU A 66 -8.07 -11.61 -23.44
N ARG A 67 -6.86 -11.15 -23.11
CA ARG A 67 -5.67 -11.45 -23.92
C ARG A 67 -5.12 -12.86 -23.72
N PHE A 68 -5.19 -13.39 -22.51
CA PHE A 68 -4.53 -14.66 -22.15
C PHE A 68 -5.50 -15.76 -21.74
N GLY A 69 -6.76 -15.46 -21.46
CA GLY A 69 -7.78 -16.44 -21.12
C GLY A 69 -8.18 -16.37 -19.64
N ASN A 70 -9.50 -16.44 -19.40
CA ASN A 70 -10.11 -16.17 -18.09
C ASN A 70 -9.60 -17.10 -16.97
N SER A 71 -9.43 -18.40 -17.24
CA SER A 71 -9.01 -19.40 -16.24
C SER A 71 -7.52 -19.31 -15.87
N ARG A 72 -6.74 -18.50 -16.59
CA ARG A 72 -5.29 -18.34 -16.37
C ARG A 72 -4.94 -17.15 -15.50
N ILE A 73 -5.81 -16.15 -15.37
CA ILE A 73 -5.50 -14.90 -14.66
C ILE A 73 -6.31 -14.79 -13.36
N ARG A 74 -5.62 -14.92 -12.23
CA ARG A 74 -6.15 -14.58 -10.90
C ARG A 74 -5.72 -13.16 -10.54
N SER A 75 -6.64 -12.36 -10.01
CA SER A 75 -6.34 -10.99 -9.54
C SER A 75 -6.64 -10.85 -8.05
N ILE A 76 -5.77 -10.19 -7.30
CA ILE A 76 -5.92 -9.93 -5.86
C ILE A 76 -5.97 -8.42 -5.63
N ASN A 77 -7.05 -7.95 -5.02
CA ASN A 77 -7.15 -6.57 -4.52
C ASN A 77 -6.62 -6.51 -3.08
N ALA A 78 -5.44 -5.90 -2.90
CA ALA A 78 -4.87 -5.58 -1.61
C ALA A 78 -4.78 -4.05 -1.43
N GLY A 79 -5.73 -3.29 -1.96
CA GLY A 79 -5.90 -1.87 -1.65
C GLY A 79 -6.49 -1.65 -0.25
N VAL A 80 -5.98 -0.65 0.47
CA VAL A 80 -6.50 -0.22 1.77
C VAL A 80 -6.47 1.31 1.81
N GLY A 81 -7.65 1.94 1.78
CA GLY A 81 -7.77 3.39 1.67
C GLY A 81 -7.07 4.21 2.76
N GLY A 82 -6.49 5.34 2.38
CA GLY A 82 -5.82 6.26 3.31
C GLY A 82 -4.68 5.62 4.10
N THR A 83 -3.95 4.69 3.49
CA THR A 83 -2.75 4.06 4.05
C THR A 83 -1.55 4.29 3.14
N ASP A 84 -0.36 4.42 3.73
CA ASP A 84 0.90 4.71 3.07
C ASP A 84 1.71 3.43 2.79
N SER A 85 2.87 3.61 2.15
CA SER A 85 3.79 2.51 1.85
C SER A 85 4.38 1.87 3.12
N SER A 86 4.43 2.58 4.25
CA SER A 86 4.87 2.04 5.54
C SER A 86 3.92 0.93 6.01
N LEU A 87 2.61 1.21 6.10
CA LEU A 87 1.65 0.14 6.41
C LEU A 87 1.57 -0.88 5.26
N GLY A 88 1.75 -0.45 4.00
CA GLY A 88 1.89 -1.32 2.84
C GLY A 88 2.95 -2.40 3.02
N ALA A 89 4.13 -2.04 3.51
CA ALA A 89 5.21 -2.98 3.81
C ALA A 89 4.86 -3.94 4.95
N HIS A 90 4.25 -3.45 6.04
CA HIS A 90 3.88 -4.32 7.17
C HIS A 90 2.78 -5.34 6.81
N ARG A 91 1.84 -4.95 5.93
CA ARG A 91 0.72 -5.81 5.53
C ARG A 91 0.99 -6.68 4.30
N LEU A 92 2.13 -6.49 3.62
CA LEU A 92 2.46 -7.20 2.38
C LEU A 92 2.37 -8.72 2.55
N ARG A 93 2.96 -9.25 3.63
CA ARG A 93 2.95 -10.69 3.90
C ARG A 93 1.52 -11.21 4.02
N GLU A 94 0.74 -10.67 4.94
CA GLU A 94 -0.62 -11.15 5.23
C GLU A 94 -1.59 -10.94 4.06
N HIS A 95 -1.57 -9.76 3.42
CA HIS A 95 -2.58 -9.40 2.43
C HIS A 95 -2.22 -9.82 1.00
N VAL A 96 -0.96 -10.18 0.72
CA VAL A 96 -0.48 -10.50 -0.63
C VAL A 96 0.28 -11.82 -0.67
N LEU A 97 1.39 -11.95 0.07
CA LEU A 97 2.28 -13.11 -0.10
C LEU A 97 1.73 -14.40 0.51
N SER A 98 0.91 -14.30 1.56
CA SER A 98 0.27 -15.44 2.22
C SER A 98 -0.98 -15.94 1.50
N VAL A 99 -1.50 -15.22 0.50
CA VAL A 99 -2.71 -15.63 -0.25
C VAL A 99 -2.41 -16.52 -1.47
N GLY A 100 -1.13 -16.82 -1.72
CA GLY A 100 -0.65 -17.75 -2.75
C GLY A 100 0.63 -17.28 -3.46
N ASN A 101 1.07 -18.03 -4.47
CA ASN A 101 2.19 -17.63 -5.33
C ASN A 101 1.81 -16.40 -6.17
N ILE A 102 2.57 -15.31 -6.04
CA ILE A 102 2.34 -14.06 -6.75
C ILE A 102 3.35 -13.94 -7.88
N ASP A 103 2.86 -13.73 -9.10
CA ASP A 103 3.72 -13.61 -10.28
C ASP A 103 3.97 -12.14 -10.62
N LEU A 104 2.97 -11.28 -10.43
CA LEU A 104 3.05 -9.84 -10.65
C LEU A 104 2.47 -9.08 -9.46
N LEU A 105 3.21 -8.11 -8.94
CA LEU A 105 2.72 -7.17 -7.94
C LEU A 105 2.84 -5.74 -8.44
N PHE A 106 1.68 -5.08 -8.62
CA PHE A 106 1.61 -3.64 -8.79
C PHE A 106 1.60 -2.95 -7.42
N VAL A 107 2.45 -1.93 -7.25
CA VAL A 107 2.60 -1.16 -6.01
C VAL A 107 2.30 0.32 -6.28
N GLU A 108 1.41 0.91 -5.49
CA GLU A 108 0.90 2.27 -5.73
C GLU A 108 0.63 3.00 -4.40
N PHE A 109 1.44 4.02 -4.10
CA PHE A 109 1.28 4.84 -2.89
C PHE A 109 1.59 6.33 -3.14
N SER A 110 1.69 6.79 -4.39
CA SER A 110 2.23 8.12 -4.73
C SER A 110 1.38 9.30 -4.27
N VAL A 111 0.10 9.07 -3.99
CA VAL A 111 -0.81 10.08 -3.41
C VAL A 111 -1.02 9.90 -1.91
N ASN A 112 -0.53 8.78 -1.34
CA ASN A 112 -0.68 8.44 0.08
C ASN A 112 0.57 8.79 0.88
N ASP A 113 1.75 8.53 0.32
CA ASP A 113 3.01 8.89 0.95
C ASP A 113 3.15 10.43 1.03
N GLY A 114 3.67 10.87 2.17
CA GLY A 114 3.79 12.29 2.50
C GLY A 114 5.07 12.94 2.00
N SER A 115 5.48 14.02 2.67
CA SER A 115 6.72 14.73 2.36
C SER A 115 7.97 14.15 3.06
N ASP A 116 7.82 13.11 3.87
CA ASP A 116 8.96 12.41 4.48
C ASP A 116 9.55 11.43 3.47
N ARG A 117 10.65 11.85 2.83
CA ARG A 117 11.38 11.02 1.87
C ARG A 117 11.87 9.73 2.50
N GLU A 118 12.46 9.78 3.70
CA GLU A 118 13.05 8.59 4.29
C GLU A 118 11.97 7.55 4.58
N GLU A 119 10.85 7.96 5.15
CA GLU A 119 9.76 7.06 5.47
C GLU A 119 9.15 6.41 4.22
N SER A 120 8.95 7.21 3.17
CA SER A 120 8.48 6.71 1.86
C SER A 120 9.46 5.70 1.26
N ILE A 121 10.77 5.96 1.36
CA ILE A 121 11.79 5.00 0.91
C ILE A 121 11.73 3.73 1.76
N ARG A 122 11.61 3.82 3.10
CA ARG A 122 11.53 2.62 3.96
C ARG A 122 10.37 1.71 3.57
N GLY A 123 9.20 2.28 3.32
CA GLY A 123 8.00 1.57 2.85
C GLY A 123 8.20 0.91 1.50
N MET A 124 8.51 1.71 0.48
CA MET A 124 8.67 1.22 -0.90
C MET A 124 9.82 0.21 -1.02
N GLU A 125 11.00 0.50 -0.46
CA GLU A 125 12.13 -0.44 -0.43
C GLU A 125 11.81 -1.70 0.38
N GLY A 126 11.11 -1.56 1.51
CA GLY A 126 10.70 -2.68 2.33
C GLY A 126 9.86 -3.69 1.55
N ILE A 127 8.87 -3.21 0.77
CA ILE A 127 8.05 -4.06 -0.11
C ILE A 127 8.92 -4.82 -1.11
N VAL A 128 9.83 -4.11 -1.77
CA VAL A 128 10.71 -4.70 -2.79
C VAL A 128 11.61 -5.79 -2.21
N ARG A 129 12.24 -5.51 -1.08
CA ARG A 129 13.19 -6.44 -0.44
C ARG A 129 12.46 -7.63 0.19
N GLN A 130 11.27 -7.41 0.77
CA GLN A 130 10.40 -8.50 1.22
C GLN A 130 10.04 -9.45 0.06
N CYS A 131 9.60 -8.92 -1.08
CA CYS A 131 9.30 -9.75 -2.26
C CYS A 131 10.52 -10.58 -2.68
N ARG A 132 11.73 -10.03 -2.72
CA ARG A 132 12.93 -10.82 -3.04
C ARG A 132 13.19 -11.95 -2.06
N ARG A 133 13.06 -11.66 -0.77
CA ARG A 133 13.36 -12.61 0.31
C ARG A 133 12.31 -13.71 0.42
N LEU A 134 11.04 -13.37 0.22
CA LEU A 134 9.90 -14.26 0.49
C LEU A 134 9.24 -14.81 -0.77
N SER A 135 9.39 -14.15 -1.92
CA SER A 135 8.73 -14.47 -3.20
C SER A 135 9.60 -14.05 -4.40
N PRO A 136 10.81 -14.61 -4.56
CA PRO A 136 11.81 -14.12 -5.53
C PRO A 136 11.38 -14.17 -7.01
N GLY A 137 10.34 -14.95 -7.34
CA GLY A 137 9.76 -15.00 -8.69
C GLY A 137 8.68 -13.95 -8.97
N THR A 138 8.35 -13.08 -8.00
CA THR A 138 7.38 -12.00 -8.20
C THR A 138 8.02 -10.83 -8.94
N ASP A 139 7.52 -10.53 -10.13
CA ASP A 139 7.84 -9.27 -10.81
C ASP A 139 7.10 -8.11 -10.15
N LEU A 140 7.76 -6.95 -10.07
CA LEU A 140 7.22 -5.74 -9.47
C LEU A 140 7.02 -4.66 -10.53
N CYS A 141 5.98 -3.85 -10.40
CA CYS A 141 5.80 -2.63 -11.18
C CYS A 141 5.22 -1.52 -10.30
N PHE A 142 5.87 -0.36 -10.29
CA PHE A 142 5.39 0.80 -9.57
C PHE A 142 4.40 1.58 -10.43
N ILE A 143 3.30 1.98 -9.81
CA ILE A 143 2.23 2.76 -10.43
C ILE A 143 2.13 4.07 -9.68
N TYR A 144 1.98 5.17 -10.43
CA TYR A 144 1.85 6.50 -9.83
C TYR A 144 0.51 7.14 -10.21
N THR A 145 -0.42 7.15 -9.27
CA THR A 145 -1.75 7.77 -9.45
C THR A 145 -1.68 9.28 -9.25
N GLY A 146 -2.69 9.98 -9.80
CA GLY A 146 -2.83 11.43 -9.72
C GLY A 146 -3.87 11.87 -8.69
N SER A 147 -3.62 13.04 -8.09
CA SER A 147 -4.57 13.84 -7.31
C SER A 147 -4.22 15.32 -7.45
N GLU A 148 -5.07 16.22 -6.96
CA GLU A 148 -4.77 17.67 -6.94
C GLU A 148 -3.41 17.99 -6.30
N ARG A 149 -2.95 17.15 -5.35
CA ARG A 149 -1.66 17.33 -4.67
C ARG A 149 -0.45 17.14 -5.58
N ASN A 150 -0.54 16.26 -6.57
CA ASN A 150 0.62 15.82 -7.36
C ASN A 150 0.45 16.08 -8.88
N LEU A 151 -0.72 16.50 -9.35
CA LEU A 151 -0.97 16.93 -10.73
C LEU A 151 -0.52 18.38 -11.01
N THR A 152 0.67 18.75 -10.53
CA THR A 152 1.21 20.12 -10.66
C THR A 152 2.37 20.23 -11.65
N ARG A 153 3.07 19.12 -11.89
CA ARG A 153 4.21 18.99 -12.82
C ARG A 153 4.47 17.51 -13.10
N ILE A 154 5.28 17.22 -14.11
CA ILE A 154 5.86 15.88 -14.29
C ILE A 154 6.77 15.54 -13.11
N ARG A 155 6.66 14.31 -12.60
CA ARG A 155 7.44 13.78 -11.45
C ARG A 155 7.44 14.72 -10.23
N PRO A 156 6.25 14.99 -9.64
CA PRO A 156 6.15 15.68 -8.36
C PRO A 156 6.87 14.90 -7.26
N TYR A 157 7.12 15.56 -6.12
CA TYR A 157 8.02 15.05 -5.09
C TYR A 157 7.76 13.60 -4.63
N PRO A 158 6.53 13.18 -4.25
CA PRO A 158 6.30 11.79 -3.82
C PRO A 158 6.66 10.76 -4.90
N ILE A 159 6.34 11.05 -6.16
CA ILE A 159 6.67 10.20 -7.31
C ILE A 159 8.19 10.14 -7.51
N ALA A 160 8.87 11.29 -7.42
CA ALA A 160 10.31 11.35 -7.55
C ALA A 160 11.02 10.48 -6.49
N VAL A 161 10.53 10.48 -5.24
CA VAL A 161 11.06 9.64 -4.15
C VAL A 161 10.86 8.16 -4.44
N HIS A 162 9.68 7.76 -4.93
CA HIS A 162 9.42 6.36 -5.29
C HIS A 162 10.28 5.90 -6.48
N GLU A 163 10.56 6.80 -7.42
CA GLU A 163 11.44 6.55 -8.56
C GLU A 163 12.89 6.29 -8.13
N GLU A 164 13.37 6.85 -7.01
CA GLU A 164 14.70 6.51 -6.47
C GLU A 164 14.80 5.03 -6.13
N VAL A 165 13.76 4.48 -5.49
CA VAL A 165 13.66 3.04 -5.17
C VAL A 165 13.54 2.23 -6.45
N ALA A 166 12.72 2.70 -7.40
CA ALA A 166 12.53 2.03 -8.68
C ALA A 166 13.84 1.95 -9.49
N GLU A 167 14.61 3.03 -9.52
CA GLU A 167 15.90 3.13 -10.21
C GLU A 167 16.94 2.24 -9.55
N HIS A 168 17.13 2.36 -8.23
CA HIS A 168 18.10 1.53 -7.47
C HIS A 168 17.86 0.04 -7.70
N TYR A 169 16.62 -0.36 -7.87
CA TYR A 169 16.22 -1.76 -8.01
C TYR A 169 15.78 -2.17 -9.41
N GLY A 170 15.94 -1.31 -10.41
CA GLY A 170 15.54 -1.58 -11.79
C GLY A 170 14.09 -2.05 -11.94
N ILE A 171 13.16 -1.52 -11.14
CA ILE A 171 11.73 -1.85 -11.16
C ILE A 171 11.03 -0.96 -12.19
N PRO A 172 10.28 -1.54 -13.15
CA PRO A 172 9.51 -0.74 -14.09
C PRO A 172 8.46 0.12 -13.39
N SER A 173 8.18 1.29 -13.96
CA SER A 173 7.13 2.18 -13.47
C SER A 173 6.25 2.75 -14.57
N VAL A 174 4.98 3.02 -14.22
CA VAL A 174 4.00 3.70 -15.08
C VAL A 174 3.41 4.88 -14.30
N ASP A 175 3.62 6.09 -14.82
CA ASP A 175 3.22 7.34 -14.20
C ASP A 175 1.88 7.83 -14.79
N PHE A 176 0.77 7.43 -14.16
CA PHE A 176 -0.56 7.90 -14.58
C PHE A 176 -0.73 9.40 -14.33
N ALA A 177 -0.10 9.94 -13.28
CA ALA A 177 -0.15 11.36 -12.96
C ALA A 177 0.49 12.22 -14.06
N ALA A 178 1.63 11.79 -14.61
CA ALA A 178 2.25 12.44 -15.76
C ALA A 178 1.36 12.41 -17.02
N GLY A 179 0.69 11.29 -17.26
CA GLY A 179 -0.30 11.16 -18.34
C GLY A 179 -1.45 12.14 -18.20
N ILE A 180 -2.09 12.18 -17.04
CA ILE A 180 -3.17 13.15 -16.75
C ILE A 180 -2.66 14.60 -16.83
N TYR A 181 -1.48 14.88 -16.29
CA TYR A 181 -0.90 16.23 -16.34
C TYR A 181 -0.75 16.74 -17.78
N GLY A 182 -0.28 15.89 -18.70
CA GLY A 182 -0.21 16.24 -20.12
C GLY A 182 -1.58 16.52 -20.73
N MET A 183 -2.58 15.67 -20.45
CA MET A 183 -3.95 15.86 -20.93
C MET A 183 -4.58 17.17 -20.39
N LEU A 184 -4.31 17.51 -19.12
CA LEU A 184 -4.74 18.78 -18.52
C LEU A 184 -4.09 19.98 -19.22
N HIS A 185 -2.79 19.91 -19.47
CA HIS A 185 -2.05 21.01 -20.12
C HIS A 185 -2.49 21.25 -21.57
N ASN A 186 -2.91 20.18 -22.26
CA ASN A 186 -3.44 20.25 -23.62
C ASN A 186 -4.92 20.66 -23.67
N GLY A 187 -5.60 20.80 -22.53
CA GLY A 187 -7.03 21.11 -22.45
C GLY A 187 -7.93 19.94 -22.89
N GLU A 188 -7.43 18.71 -22.89
CA GLU A 188 -8.16 17.51 -23.29
C GLU A 188 -9.13 17.04 -22.22
N VAL A 189 -8.78 17.27 -20.94
CA VAL A 189 -9.60 16.92 -19.77
C VAL A 189 -9.55 18.01 -18.72
N ALA A 190 -10.49 17.96 -17.77
CA ALA A 190 -10.44 18.75 -16.54
C ALA A 190 -10.47 17.80 -15.34
N TRP A 191 -9.54 17.97 -14.39
CA TRP A 191 -9.40 17.05 -13.26
C TRP A 191 -10.67 16.94 -12.43
N SER A 192 -11.39 18.03 -12.23
CA SER A 192 -12.66 18.05 -11.48
C SER A 192 -13.78 17.23 -12.15
N LEU A 193 -13.69 16.95 -13.46
CA LEU A 193 -14.62 16.06 -14.15
C LEU A 193 -14.25 14.58 -13.97
N LEU A 194 -12.97 14.29 -13.77
CA LEU A 194 -12.46 12.93 -13.54
C LEU A 194 -12.48 12.55 -12.06
N ALA A 195 -12.25 13.50 -11.15
CA ALA A 195 -12.21 13.28 -9.70
C ALA A 195 -12.84 14.48 -8.99
N ALA A 196 -14.16 14.41 -8.78
CA ALA A 196 -14.93 15.53 -8.22
C ALA A 196 -14.51 15.91 -6.78
N ASP A 197 -13.91 14.98 -6.03
CA ASP A 197 -13.38 15.22 -4.69
C ASP A 197 -11.90 15.66 -4.69
N GLY A 198 -11.28 15.78 -5.86
CA GLY A 198 -9.87 16.14 -6.05
C GLY A 198 -8.88 14.98 -5.88
N TYR A 199 -9.33 13.78 -5.47
CA TYR A 199 -8.47 12.64 -5.16
C TYR A 199 -8.85 11.38 -5.95
N HIS A 200 -10.11 10.95 -5.91
CA HIS A 200 -10.52 9.63 -6.38
C HIS A 200 -11.12 9.71 -7.79
N PRO A 201 -10.49 9.07 -8.79
CA PRO A 201 -11.03 9.04 -10.14
C PRO A 201 -12.40 8.33 -10.18
N ASN A 202 -13.31 8.85 -11.00
CA ASN A 202 -14.54 8.19 -11.40
C ASN A 202 -14.25 7.10 -12.46
N ASP A 203 -15.30 6.50 -13.02
CA ASP A 203 -15.14 5.42 -14.02
C ASP A 203 -14.30 5.85 -15.24
N GLU A 204 -14.47 7.08 -15.74
CA GLU A 204 -13.69 7.60 -16.87
C GLU A 204 -12.21 7.77 -16.49
N GLY A 205 -11.93 8.34 -15.32
CA GLY A 205 -10.56 8.48 -14.84
C GLY A 205 -9.86 7.14 -14.60
N HIS A 206 -10.57 6.14 -14.04
CA HIS A 206 -10.07 4.77 -13.90
C HIS A 206 -9.83 4.10 -15.26
N GLU A 207 -10.67 4.38 -16.26
CA GLU A 207 -10.48 3.88 -17.62
C GLU A 207 -9.22 4.46 -18.28
N ILE A 208 -8.96 5.76 -18.10
CA ILE A 208 -7.72 6.41 -18.58
C ILE A 208 -6.49 5.75 -17.92
N TYR A 209 -6.52 5.57 -16.59
CA TYR A 209 -5.45 4.87 -15.85
C TYR A 209 -5.20 3.46 -16.38
N ALA A 210 -6.28 2.68 -16.58
CA ALA A 210 -6.17 1.35 -17.17
C ALA A 210 -5.58 1.42 -18.59
N GLY A 211 -5.96 2.41 -19.39
CA GLY A 211 -5.44 2.63 -20.74
C GLY A 211 -3.93 2.84 -20.80
N PHE A 212 -3.37 3.62 -19.88
CA PHE A 212 -1.92 3.81 -19.76
C PHE A 212 -1.21 2.49 -19.42
N LEU A 213 -1.72 1.75 -18.43
CA LEU A 213 -1.11 0.49 -18.03
C LEU A 213 -1.24 -0.59 -19.11
N GLN A 214 -2.37 -0.65 -19.81
CA GLN A 214 -2.54 -1.54 -20.96
C GLN A 214 -1.56 -1.21 -22.09
N GLY A 215 -1.28 0.06 -22.33
CA GLY A 215 -0.25 0.52 -23.27
C GLY A 215 1.13 -0.05 -22.91
N TYR A 216 1.57 0.15 -21.67
CA TYR A 216 2.82 -0.39 -21.15
C TYR A 216 2.89 -1.93 -21.27
N LEU A 217 1.86 -2.64 -20.80
CA LEU A 217 1.82 -4.10 -20.84
C LEU A 217 1.85 -4.60 -22.30
N LYS A 218 1.20 -3.92 -23.24
CA LYS A 218 1.23 -4.28 -24.65
C LYS A 218 2.64 -4.20 -25.23
N GLU A 219 3.37 -3.12 -24.93
CA GLU A 219 4.75 -2.89 -25.40
C GLU A 219 5.73 -3.90 -24.80
N LEU A 220 5.62 -4.14 -23.49
CA LEU A 220 6.47 -5.10 -22.79
C LEU A 220 6.26 -6.55 -23.25
N LEU A 221 5.02 -6.91 -23.56
CA LEU A 221 4.64 -8.26 -23.97
C LEU A 221 4.79 -8.49 -25.49
N SER A 222 4.93 -7.45 -26.31
CA SER A 222 5.14 -7.56 -27.77
C SER A 222 6.60 -7.63 -28.18
N THR A 223 7.53 -7.14 -27.37
CA THR A 223 8.97 -7.22 -27.62
C THR A 223 9.41 -8.70 -27.66
N LYS A 224 10.14 -9.12 -28.71
CA LYS A 224 10.71 -10.47 -28.77
C LYS A 224 11.60 -10.70 -27.54
N ALA A 225 11.49 -11.87 -26.92
CA ALA A 225 12.19 -12.22 -25.68
C ALA A 225 13.71 -11.98 -25.75
N GLU A 226 14.29 -12.06 -26.95
CA GLU A 226 15.73 -11.95 -27.20
C GLU A 226 16.35 -10.57 -26.88
N SER A 227 15.60 -9.45 -26.88
CA SER A 227 16.19 -8.12 -26.63
C SER A 227 16.17 -7.67 -25.17
N LEU A 228 15.53 -8.42 -24.27
CA LEU A 228 15.43 -8.07 -22.84
C LEU A 228 16.26 -9.02 -21.96
N MET A 229 16.65 -10.19 -22.49
CA MET A 229 17.46 -11.21 -21.79
C MET A 229 18.88 -10.76 -21.39
N LEU A 230 19.32 -9.58 -21.82
CA LEU A 230 20.59 -8.99 -21.39
C LEU A 230 20.37 -8.34 -20.01
N ASP A 231 20.71 -9.10 -18.96
CA ASP A 231 20.91 -8.68 -17.55
C ASP A 231 19.78 -8.94 -16.54
N HIS A 232 18.78 -9.79 -16.86
CA HIS A 232 17.74 -10.20 -15.89
C HIS A 232 18.25 -11.07 -14.73
N CYS A 233 19.51 -11.49 -14.76
CA CYS A 233 20.18 -12.24 -13.68
C CYS A 233 21.12 -11.36 -12.85
N GLY A 234 21.10 -10.03 -13.04
CA GLY A 234 21.77 -9.08 -12.16
C GLY A 234 21.18 -9.20 -10.77
N HIS A 235 21.95 -9.78 -9.84
CA HIS A 235 21.59 -9.81 -8.42
C HIS A 235 21.24 -8.39 -8.03
N LEU A 236 20.01 -8.20 -7.60
CA LEU A 236 19.55 -6.94 -7.07
C LEU A 236 20.53 -6.42 -6.02
N PRO A 237 20.80 -5.11 -5.96
CA PRO A 237 21.75 -4.56 -4.99
C PRO A 237 21.55 -5.19 -3.63
N ALA A 238 22.61 -5.84 -3.13
CA ALA A 238 22.60 -6.50 -1.84
C ALA A 238 22.32 -5.46 -0.75
N GLU A 239 23.00 -4.32 -0.87
CA GLU A 239 22.87 -3.18 0.02
C GLU A 239 21.53 -2.45 -0.19
N PRO A 240 20.84 -2.10 0.90
CA PRO A 240 19.67 -1.25 0.83
C PRO A 240 20.05 0.18 0.43
N LEU A 241 19.14 0.85 -0.29
CA LEU A 241 19.16 2.29 -0.53
C LEU A 241 19.10 3.06 0.79
N LEU A 242 18.29 2.58 1.75
CA LEU A 242 18.18 3.16 3.08
C LEU A 242 18.28 2.11 4.18
N ALA A 243 19.24 2.30 5.08
CA ALA A 243 19.36 1.48 6.27
C ALA A 243 18.11 1.63 7.16
N GLY A 244 17.63 0.53 7.72
CA GLY A 244 16.41 0.52 8.53
C GLY A 244 15.12 0.66 7.73
N ASN A 245 15.12 0.23 6.47
CA ASN A 245 13.90 0.00 5.70
C ASN A 245 13.01 -1.11 6.30
N TYR A 246 11.84 -1.31 5.71
CA TYR A 246 10.83 -2.26 6.17
C TYR A 246 10.96 -3.67 5.53
N GLU A 247 12.18 -4.14 5.23
CA GLU A 247 12.43 -5.50 4.67
C GLU A 247 11.96 -6.65 5.58
N TYR A 248 11.88 -6.40 6.90
CA TYR A 248 11.43 -7.39 7.88
C TYR A 248 10.12 -6.99 8.54
N ALA A 249 9.44 -5.99 7.98
CA ALA A 249 8.18 -5.52 8.53
C ALA A 249 7.09 -6.57 8.40
N GLU A 250 6.30 -6.73 9.46
CA GLU A 250 5.13 -7.60 9.47
C GLU A 250 4.06 -7.15 10.44
N MET A 251 2.83 -7.60 10.18
CA MET A 251 1.74 -7.55 11.14
C MET A 251 1.72 -8.85 11.95
N LEU A 252 1.75 -8.71 13.27
CA LEU A 252 1.70 -9.80 14.21
C LEU A 252 0.30 -9.91 14.84
N PRO A 253 -0.18 -11.12 15.17
CA PRO A 253 -1.43 -11.32 15.89
C PRO A 253 -1.40 -10.62 17.25
N TYR A 254 -2.51 -10.01 17.66
CA TYR A 254 -2.62 -9.34 18.96
C TYR A 254 -2.54 -10.33 20.14
N GLU A 255 -2.74 -11.61 19.89
CA GLU A 255 -2.65 -12.70 20.86
C GLU A 255 -1.22 -12.94 21.37
N LEU A 256 -0.20 -12.41 20.68
CA LEU A 256 1.20 -12.49 21.14
C LEU A 256 1.51 -11.53 22.30
N ALA A 257 0.58 -10.67 22.69
CA ALA A 257 0.74 -9.76 23.82
C ALA A 257 0.24 -10.37 25.14
N ASP A 258 0.92 -10.01 26.23
CA ASP A 258 0.51 -10.31 27.59
C ASP A 258 -0.36 -9.18 28.13
N TYR A 259 -1.64 -9.48 28.40
CA TYR A 259 -2.64 -8.49 28.81
C TYR A 259 -2.81 -8.42 30.33
N THR A 260 -2.87 -7.20 30.85
CA THR A 260 -3.18 -6.92 32.26
C THR A 260 -4.42 -6.01 32.35
N GLY A 261 -5.48 -6.52 32.99
CA GLY A 261 -6.75 -5.82 33.14
C GLY A 261 -7.82 -6.32 32.16
N ASP A 262 -8.91 -5.57 32.05
CA ASP A 262 -10.12 -6.00 31.35
C ASP A 262 -10.02 -5.81 29.82
N PHE A 263 -9.45 -6.82 29.15
CA PHE A 263 -9.40 -6.91 27.69
C PHE A 263 -10.25 -8.05 27.15
N HIS A 264 -11.00 -7.77 26.10
CA HIS A 264 -11.88 -8.72 25.43
C HIS A 264 -11.55 -8.84 23.96
N ILE A 265 -11.79 -9.99 23.36
CA ILE A 265 -11.83 -10.12 21.90
C ILE A 265 -13.21 -9.66 21.44
N ARG A 266 -13.25 -8.75 20.47
CA ARG A 266 -14.49 -8.24 19.88
C ARG A 266 -14.33 -8.06 18.38
N GLU A 267 -15.45 -8.03 17.68
CA GLU A 267 -15.57 -7.51 16.32
C GLU A 267 -16.32 -6.18 16.35
N LEU A 268 -16.29 -5.42 15.25
CA LEU A 268 -17.20 -4.28 15.14
C LEU A 268 -18.66 -4.76 15.09
N PRO A 269 -19.58 -4.13 15.85
CA PRO A 269 -21.00 -4.45 15.76
C PRO A 269 -21.53 -4.34 14.33
N LEU A 270 -22.45 -5.22 13.96
CA LEU A 270 -23.14 -5.17 12.67
C LEU A 270 -23.77 -3.78 12.46
N GLY A 271 -23.56 -3.20 11.28
CA GLY A 271 -24.04 -1.85 10.96
C GLY A 271 -23.12 -0.70 11.39
N SER A 272 -22.00 -0.99 12.06
CA SER A 272 -20.94 0.00 12.28
C SER A 272 -20.47 0.56 10.94
N LYS A 273 -20.37 1.89 10.84
CA LYS A 273 -19.75 2.51 9.68
C LYS A 273 -18.26 2.17 9.71
N LEU A 274 -17.78 1.48 8.68
CA LEU A 274 -16.39 1.12 8.48
C LEU A 274 -15.93 1.77 7.17
N MET A 275 -14.76 2.39 7.17
CA MET A 275 -14.11 2.92 5.98
C MET A 275 -12.74 2.30 5.80
N ASN A 276 -12.32 2.15 4.54
CA ASN A 276 -10.96 1.80 4.16
C ASN A 276 -10.42 0.51 4.81
N TRP A 277 -11.29 -0.43 5.16
CA TRP A 277 -10.90 -1.73 5.69
C TRP A 277 -11.86 -2.79 5.20
N ARG A 278 -11.30 -3.78 4.49
CA ARG A 278 -12.06 -4.89 3.90
C ARG A 278 -11.76 -6.25 4.53
N TYR A 279 -10.90 -6.26 5.54
CA TYR A 279 -10.46 -7.46 6.24
C TYR A 279 -11.25 -7.63 7.54
N ALA A 280 -11.00 -8.74 8.23
CA ALA A 280 -11.62 -9.04 9.51
C ALA A 280 -11.44 -7.88 10.51
N THR A 281 -12.46 -7.68 11.35
CA THR A 281 -12.46 -6.61 12.36
C THR A 281 -12.26 -7.14 13.77
N ASP A 282 -11.93 -8.43 13.93
CA ASP A 282 -11.51 -9.01 15.19
C ASP A 282 -10.35 -8.21 15.79
N HIS A 283 -10.51 -7.78 17.02
CA HIS A 283 -9.53 -6.96 17.72
C HIS A 283 -9.55 -7.25 19.22
N ARG A 284 -8.43 -6.91 19.86
CA ARG A 284 -8.41 -6.78 21.32
C ARG A 284 -8.99 -5.42 21.73
N TYR A 285 -9.97 -5.43 22.61
CA TYR A 285 -10.71 -4.26 23.06
C TYR A 285 -10.57 -4.01 24.57
N SER A 286 -10.37 -2.75 24.95
CA SER A 286 -10.64 -2.24 26.29
C SER A 286 -10.92 -0.74 26.26
N ASP A 287 -11.84 -0.26 27.08
CA ASP A 287 -12.10 1.16 27.34
C ASP A 287 -11.77 1.57 28.79
N HIS A 288 -11.34 0.61 29.62
CA HIS A 288 -11.01 0.83 31.01
C HIS A 288 -9.65 1.54 31.16
N PRO A 289 -9.57 2.64 31.95
CA PRO A 289 -8.30 3.30 32.22
C PRO A 289 -7.30 2.36 32.88
N ASN A 290 -6.02 2.53 32.52
CA ASN A 290 -4.88 1.76 33.03
C ASN A 290 -4.83 0.27 32.65
N THR A 291 -5.79 -0.24 31.87
CA THR A 291 -5.59 -1.55 31.23
C THR A 291 -4.38 -1.46 30.31
N SER A 292 -3.53 -2.47 30.37
CA SER A 292 -2.25 -2.47 29.66
C SER A 292 -1.93 -3.82 29.08
N PHE A 293 -1.03 -3.83 28.11
CA PHE A 293 -0.45 -5.06 27.60
C PHE A 293 1.01 -4.85 27.25
N THR A 294 1.77 -5.93 27.27
CA THR A 294 3.16 -5.94 26.86
C THR A 294 3.38 -6.93 25.74
N PHE A 295 4.28 -6.62 24.83
CA PHE A 295 4.73 -7.56 23.80
C PHE A 295 6.20 -7.30 23.49
N THR A 296 6.86 -8.31 22.93
CA THR A 296 8.25 -8.20 22.51
C THR A 296 8.33 -8.45 21.01
N VAL A 297 9.07 -7.61 20.30
CA VAL A 297 9.39 -7.79 18.88
C VAL A 297 10.90 -7.94 18.72
N GLU A 298 11.32 -8.75 17.75
CA GLU A 298 12.73 -8.85 17.36
C GLU A 298 12.95 -7.97 16.12
N GLY A 299 13.74 -6.91 16.24
CA GLY A 299 13.91 -5.96 15.15
C GLY A 299 14.46 -4.60 15.56
N GLN A 300 14.12 -3.57 14.78
CA GLN A 300 14.47 -2.16 14.99
C GLN A 300 13.27 -1.33 15.43
N SER A 301 12.03 -1.76 15.25
CA SER A 301 10.85 -1.00 15.69
C SER A 301 9.66 -1.90 15.96
N GLY A 302 8.70 -1.38 16.72
CA GLY A 302 7.37 -1.96 16.84
C GLY A 302 6.29 -0.90 16.63
N GLY A 303 5.03 -1.30 16.79
CA GLY A 303 3.90 -0.41 16.63
C GLY A 303 2.57 -1.13 16.83
N LEU A 304 1.50 -0.44 16.51
CA LEU A 304 0.14 -0.98 16.55
C LEU A 304 -0.59 -0.64 15.26
N LEU A 305 -1.39 -1.58 14.77
CA LEU A 305 -2.50 -1.27 13.89
C LEU A 305 -3.77 -1.23 14.74
N LEU A 306 -4.45 -0.09 14.73
CA LEU A 306 -5.65 0.17 15.50
C LEU A 306 -6.87 0.28 14.59
N LEU A 307 -8.04 -0.06 15.13
CA LEU A 307 -9.32 0.28 14.52
C LEU A 307 -9.90 1.51 15.21
N CYS A 308 -9.62 2.69 14.68
CA CYS A 308 -10.01 3.95 15.27
C CYS A 308 -11.37 4.41 14.72
N GLY A 309 -12.30 4.76 15.59
CA GLY A 309 -13.59 5.36 15.27
C GLY A 309 -14.09 6.35 16.33
N PRO A 310 -15.42 6.61 16.41
CA PRO A 310 -16.00 7.75 17.13
C PRO A 310 -15.71 7.80 18.63
N ASP A 311 -15.33 6.68 19.23
CA ASP A 311 -15.11 6.52 20.66
C ASP A 311 -13.65 6.14 20.99
N THR A 312 -12.71 6.36 20.07
CA THR A 312 -11.29 6.04 20.26
C THR A 312 -10.66 6.88 21.36
N GLY A 313 -9.95 6.21 22.26
CA GLY A 313 -9.18 6.83 23.32
C GLY A 313 -7.73 7.13 22.95
N ILE A 314 -7.09 7.87 23.84
CA ILE A 314 -5.64 8.10 23.84
C ILE A 314 -4.98 6.92 24.56
N PHE A 315 -3.87 6.43 24.02
CA PHE A 315 -3.04 5.43 24.68
C PHE A 315 -1.65 5.98 24.98
N GLU A 316 -0.93 5.26 25.81
CA GLU A 316 0.45 5.54 26.17
C GLU A 316 1.30 4.30 25.87
N TYR A 317 2.55 4.47 25.44
CA TYR A 317 3.49 3.38 25.28
C TYR A 317 4.85 3.69 25.88
N SER A 318 5.63 2.65 26.18
CA SER A 318 7.05 2.74 26.53
C SER A 318 7.80 1.61 25.83
N MET A 319 9.02 1.91 25.37
CA MET A 319 9.93 0.94 24.77
C MET A 319 11.11 0.70 25.72
N ASN A 320 11.44 -0.56 25.97
CA ASN A 320 12.55 -1.01 26.82
C ASN A 320 12.59 -0.35 28.20
N GLY A 321 11.40 -0.11 28.80
CA GLY A 321 11.26 0.56 30.09
C GLY A 321 11.63 2.05 30.08
N GLY A 322 11.77 2.65 28.90
CA GLY A 322 12.05 4.09 28.73
C GLY A 322 10.86 5.00 29.06
N SER A 323 10.96 6.26 28.64
CA SER A 323 9.92 7.26 28.89
C SER A 323 8.56 6.86 28.30
N ILE A 324 7.50 7.14 29.05
CA ILE A 324 6.13 6.98 28.57
C ILE A 324 5.82 8.06 27.54
N VAL A 325 5.38 7.65 26.36
CA VAL A 325 4.94 8.52 25.27
C VAL A 325 3.44 8.38 25.09
N ARG A 326 2.73 9.50 25.02
CA ARG A 326 1.28 9.55 24.80
C ARG A 326 0.96 9.72 23.32
N VAL A 327 -0.03 8.97 22.83
CA VAL A 327 -0.48 9.00 21.44
C VAL A 327 -1.98 9.22 21.37
N ASN A 328 -2.40 10.23 20.61
CA ASN A 328 -3.79 10.41 20.22
C ASN A 328 -3.98 9.91 18.78
N PRO A 329 -4.54 8.70 18.57
CA PRO A 329 -4.79 8.17 17.23
C PRO A 329 -6.11 8.67 16.61
N PHE A 330 -6.87 9.53 17.31
CA PHE A 330 -8.14 10.06 16.82
C PHE A 330 -7.92 11.18 15.79
N ASP A 331 -8.44 11.00 14.58
CA ASP A 331 -8.39 11.98 13.47
C ASP A 331 -9.79 12.50 13.09
N GLU A 332 -9.90 13.38 12.07
CA GLU A 332 -11.23 13.85 11.63
C GLU A 332 -12.14 12.76 11.04
N TRP A 333 -11.58 11.65 10.55
CA TRP A 333 -12.34 10.55 9.94
C TRP A 333 -13.00 9.67 11.00
N CYS A 334 -12.40 9.57 12.18
CA CYS A 334 -12.96 8.88 13.34
C CYS A 334 -14.36 9.38 13.72
N LEU A 335 -14.71 10.63 13.39
CA LEU A 335 -16.06 11.17 13.62
C LEU A 335 -17.16 10.42 12.87
N ASN A 336 -16.82 9.82 11.72
CA ASN A 336 -17.80 9.34 10.75
C ASN A 336 -17.83 7.81 10.64
N ALA A 337 -16.71 7.15 10.84
CA ALA A 337 -16.59 5.70 10.74
C ALA A 337 -15.38 5.19 11.52
N TYR A 338 -15.34 3.87 11.70
CA TYR A 338 -14.12 3.16 12.08
C TYR A 338 -13.19 3.04 10.87
N ARG A 339 -11.88 3.13 11.10
CA ARG A 339 -10.85 3.03 10.06
C ARG A 339 -9.55 2.45 10.62
N PRO A 340 -8.70 1.85 9.78
CA PRO A 340 -7.38 1.41 10.20
C PRO A 340 -6.48 2.64 10.43
N VAL A 341 -5.74 2.65 11.53
CA VAL A 341 -4.71 3.64 11.82
C VAL A 341 -3.46 2.89 12.32
N SER A 342 -2.36 2.97 11.58
CA SER A 342 -1.08 2.48 12.04
C SER A 342 -0.39 3.54 12.90
N VAL A 343 0.16 3.11 14.02
CA VAL A 343 1.05 3.90 14.86
C VAL A 343 2.38 3.18 14.93
N HIS A 344 3.40 3.76 14.29
CA HIS A 344 4.77 3.26 14.33
C HIS A 344 5.52 3.92 15.49
N PHE A 345 6.18 3.11 16.32
CA PHE A 345 7.03 3.61 17.40
C PHE A 345 8.45 3.92 16.89
N PRO A 346 9.21 4.77 17.58
CA PRO A 346 10.54 5.17 17.16
C PRO A 346 11.46 3.99 16.86
N ARG A 347 12.22 4.11 15.78
CA ARG A 347 13.18 3.09 15.36
C ARG A 347 14.45 3.15 16.20
N LEU A 348 14.93 1.99 16.63
CA LEU A 348 16.23 1.77 17.24
C LEU A 348 17.33 1.57 16.18
N GLN A 349 18.54 2.00 16.50
CA GLN A 349 19.67 1.89 15.56
C GLN A 349 20.10 0.44 15.32
N VAL A 350 20.04 -0.40 16.36
CA VAL A 350 20.51 -1.78 16.35
C VAL A 350 19.30 -2.73 16.36
N ARG A 351 19.39 -3.82 15.58
CA ARG A 351 18.41 -4.91 15.60
C ARG A 351 18.57 -5.72 16.89
N GLY A 352 17.45 -6.04 17.54
CA GLY A 352 17.43 -6.89 18.72
C GLY A 352 16.04 -6.97 19.34
N PRO A 353 15.92 -7.57 20.54
CA PRO A 353 14.66 -7.64 21.25
C PRO A 353 14.23 -6.25 21.75
N ILE A 354 12.97 -5.90 21.49
CA ILE A 354 12.35 -4.65 21.93
C ILE A 354 11.12 -5.00 22.77
N SER A 355 11.17 -4.70 24.07
CA SER A 355 10.03 -4.84 24.97
C SER A 355 9.17 -3.59 24.87
N ILE A 356 7.88 -3.76 24.61
CA ILE A 356 6.92 -2.67 24.45
C ILE A 356 5.80 -2.85 25.47
N MET A 357 5.51 -1.80 26.22
CA MET A 357 4.32 -1.69 27.05
C MET A 357 3.38 -0.67 26.45
N VAL A 358 2.09 -1.00 26.38
CA VAL A 358 1.01 -0.12 25.92
C VAL A 358 -0.06 -0.07 27.01
N ARG A 359 -0.61 1.11 27.26
CA ARG A 359 -1.63 1.34 28.29
C ARG A 359 -2.73 2.27 27.78
N ASN A 360 -3.99 1.91 28.05
CA ASN A 360 -5.11 2.83 27.88
C ASN A 360 -4.99 3.97 28.91
N SER A 361 -4.85 5.21 28.44
CA SER A 361 -4.65 6.36 29.34
C SER A 361 -5.92 6.78 30.08
N GLY A 362 -7.10 6.33 29.64
CA GLY A 362 -8.40 6.86 30.08
C GLY A 362 -8.69 8.28 29.59
N LEU A 363 -7.80 8.86 28.77
CA LEU A 363 -7.99 10.17 28.13
C LEU A 363 -8.52 9.99 26.71
N LYS A 364 -9.04 11.08 26.15
CA LYS A 364 -9.59 11.10 24.79
C LYS A 364 -9.45 12.48 24.14
N ASP A 365 -9.52 12.51 22.81
CA ASP A 365 -9.77 13.74 22.07
C ASP A 365 -11.11 14.35 22.52
N LYS A 366 -11.23 15.68 22.56
CA LYS A 366 -12.47 16.37 22.95
C LYS A 366 -13.66 15.98 22.08
N ARG A 367 -13.41 15.61 20.82
CA ARG A 367 -14.40 15.19 19.83
C ARG A 367 -14.78 13.71 19.97
N SER A 368 -13.94 12.90 20.61
CA SER A 368 -14.20 11.48 20.82
C SER A 368 -15.32 11.28 21.84
N GLN A 369 -16.13 10.25 21.64
CA GLN A 369 -17.25 9.88 22.50
C GLN A 369 -16.83 8.93 23.63
N GLY A 370 -15.62 8.36 23.58
CA GLY A 370 -15.15 7.36 24.54
C GLY A 370 -13.63 7.25 24.62
N THR A 371 -13.17 6.19 25.29
CA THR A 371 -11.76 5.90 25.55
C THR A 371 -11.35 4.53 25.01
N GLY A 372 -12.08 4.01 24.02
CA GLY A 372 -11.88 2.67 23.49
C GLY A 372 -10.53 2.51 22.80
N MET A 373 -9.85 1.41 23.11
CA MET A 373 -8.64 0.95 22.43
C MET A 373 -8.96 -0.35 21.72
N ARG A 374 -8.78 -0.39 20.39
CA ARG A 374 -9.07 -1.53 19.51
C ARG A 374 -7.81 -1.93 18.75
N VAL A 375 -7.09 -2.93 19.25
CA VAL A 375 -5.84 -3.39 18.63
C VAL A 375 -6.15 -4.48 17.61
N LEU A 376 -5.99 -4.16 16.32
CA LEU A 376 -6.15 -5.11 15.22
C LEU A 376 -4.91 -5.99 15.05
N LYS A 377 -3.72 -5.39 15.12
CA LYS A 377 -2.44 -6.08 14.97
C LYS A 377 -1.36 -5.37 15.78
N LEU A 378 -0.34 -6.12 16.16
CA LEU A 378 0.94 -5.57 16.58
C LEU A 378 1.80 -5.39 15.31
N LEU A 379 2.66 -4.37 15.28
CA LEU A 379 3.59 -4.15 14.17
C LEU A 379 5.01 -4.46 14.64
N ALA A 380 5.81 -5.05 13.76
CA ALA A 380 7.23 -5.32 13.97
C ALA A 380 8.02 -4.98 12.70
N ASN A 381 9.29 -4.61 12.84
CA ASN A 381 10.31 -4.55 11.77
C ASN A 381 11.71 -4.63 12.34
#